data_AF-A0A9E7IUU7-F1
#
_entry.id   AF-A0A9E7IUU7-F1
#
_cell.length_a   1.000
_cell.length_b   1.000
_cell.length_c   1.000
_cell.angle_alpha   90.00
_cell.angle_beta   90.00
_cell.angle_gamma   90.00
#
_symmetry.space_group_name_H-M   'P 1'
#
loop_
_entity.id
_entity.type
_entity.pdbx_description
1 polymer ?
#
loop_
_entity_poly.entity_id
_entity_poly.type
_entity_poly.pdbx_seq_one_letter_code
_entity_poly.pdbx_strand_id
1 'polypeptide(L)'
;MVILKKISFSNEEVVYEYYPEGKTEFLGVIVADLKERKVFLKESSENDFYREIIGSELNGTRYSINKMRVENGEEPYTEELYICNPDKDYGGYVYAEKALSKLEEFLETNNYKD
;
A
#
# COMPACT_ATOMS: atom_id res chain seq x y z
N MET A 1 3.83 -4.76 13.02
CA MET A 1 3.22 -6.07 12.74
C MET A 1 1.78 -5.84 12.30
N VAL A 2 1.25 -6.65 11.38
CA VAL A 2 -0.18 -6.61 10.99
C VAL A 2 -0.66 -8.05 10.88
N ILE A 3 -1.78 -8.35 11.55
CA ILE A 3 -2.47 -9.63 11.47
C ILE A 3 -3.68 -9.46 10.56
N LEU A 4 -3.89 -10.42 9.66
CA LEU A 4 -5.03 -10.49 8.77
C LEU A 4 -5.88 -11.69 9.18
N LYS A 5 -7.20 -11.49 9.24
CA LYS A 5 -8.16 -12.55 9.53
C LYS A 5 -9.27 -12.52 8.50
N LYS A 6 -9.39 -13.60 7.73
CA LYS A 6 -10.52 -13.80 6.81
C LYS A 6 -11.79 -14.00 7.62
N ILE A 7 -12.81 -13.18 7.38
CA ILE A 7 -14.10 -13.26 8.10
C ILE A 7 -15.27 -13.63 7.21
N SER A 8 -15.19 -13.38 5.90
CA SER A 8 -16.21 -13.77 4.95
C SER A 8 -15.58 -14.18 3.63
N PHE A 9 -16.26 -15.07 2.93
CA PHE A 9 -15.90 -15.54 1.61
C PHE A 9 -17.16 -15.77 0.77
N SER A 10 -17.14 -15.23 -0.43
CA SER A 10 -18.08 -15.55 -1.50
C SER A 10 -17.30 -15.83 -2.78
N ASN A 11 -18.03 -16.18 -3.84
CA ASN A 11 -17.42 -16.34 -5.16
C ASN A 11 -16.96 -15.01 -5.78
N GLU A 12 -17.39 -13.87 -5.21
CA GLU A 12 -17.11 -12.53 -5.77
C GLU A 12 -16.11 -11.76 -4.92
N GLU A 13 -16.21 -11.87 -3.60
CA GLU A 13 -15.39 -11.11 -2.66
C GLU A 13 -14.92 -11.93 -1.45
N VAL A 14 -13.78 -11.52 -0.90
CA VAL A 14 -13.26 -12.00 0.38
C VAL A 14 -13.06 -10.81 1.30
N VAL A 15 -13.60 -10.90 2.51
CA VAL A 15 -13.50 -9.82 3.51
C VAL A 15 -12.50 -10.23 4.58
N TYR A 16 -11.57 -9.32 4.87
CA TYR A 16 -10.54 -9.46 5.88
C TYR A 16 -10.66 -8.37 6.94
N GLU A 17 -10.52 -8.75 8.19
CA GLU A 17 -10.15 -7.84 9.26
C GLU A 17 -8.63 -7.72 9.29
N TYR A 18 -8.11 -6.51 9.42
CA TYR A 18 -6.71 -6.28 9.73
C TYR A 18 -6.57 -5.63 11.11
N TYR A 19 -5.51 -6.02 11.81
CA TYR A 19 -5.24 -5.61 13.18
C TYR A 19 -3.87 -4.94 13.26
N PRO A 20 -3.82 -3.61 13.39
CA PRO A 20 -2.59 -2.86 13.65
C PRO A 20 -1.86 -3.39 14.89
N GLU A 21 -0.56 -3.62 14.75
CA GLU A 21 0.31 -4.12 15.84
C GLU A 21 -0.11 -5.46 16.44
N GLY A 22 -1.07 -6.17 15.85
CA GLY A 22 -1.66 -7.38 16.41
C GLY A 22 -2.60 -7.14 17.59
N LYS A 23 -3.00 -5.89 17.85
CA LYS A 23 -4.00 -5.56 18.86
C LYS A 23 -5.40 -5.78 18.29
N THR A 24 -6.20 -6.60 18.96
CA THR A 24 -7.53 -6.99 18.46
C THR A 24 -8.64 -5.99 18.79
N GLU A 25 -8.34 -4.97 19.59
CA GLU A 25 -9.30 -3.98 20.07
C GLU A 25 -9.79 -3.03 18.97
N PHE A 26 -8.93 -2.73 17.98
CA PHE A 26 -9.22 -1.77 16.91
C PHE A 26 -8.94 -2.42 15.56
N LEU A 27 -9.95 -3.01 14.95
CA LEU A 27 -9.86 -3.61 13.62
C LEU A 27 -10.08 -2.57 12.53
N GLY A 28 -9.53 -2.82 11.36
CA GLY A 28 -10.01 -2.22 10.11
C GLY A 28 -10.44 -3.32 9.15
N VAL A 29 -11.07 -2.94 8.04
CA VAL A 29 -11.67 -3.87 7.08
C VAL A 29 -11.08 -3.67 5.68
N ILE A 30 -10.62 -4.76 5.09
CA ILE A 30 -10.17 -4.83 3.69
C ILE A 30 -11.03 -5.82 2.95
N VAL A 31 -11.30 -5.52 1.68
CA VAL A 31 -12.03 -6.41 0.78
C VAL A 31 -11.16 -6.73 -0.41
N ALA A 32 -11.12 -8.01 -0.78
CA ALA A 32 -10.53 -8.48 -2.02
C ALA A 32 -11.67 -8.83 -3.00
N ASP A 33 -11.73 -8.14 -4.13
CA ASP A 33 -12.59 -8.49 -5.26
C ASP A 33 -11.86 -9.53 -6.12
N LEU A 34 -12.47 -10.71 -6.22
CA LEU A 34 -11.91 -11.86 -6.92
C LEU A 34 -12.06 -11.76 -8.45
N LYS A 35 -13.07 -11.03 -8.94
CA LYS A 35 -13.29 -10.82 -10.38
C LYS A 35 -12.27 -9.84 -10.94
N GLU A 36 -12.09 -8.73 -10.25
CA GLU A 36 -11.16 -7.66 -10.63
C GLU A 36 -9.72 -7.95 -10.18
N ARG A 37 -9.52 -8.95 -9.32
CA ARG A 37 -8.23 -9.29 -8.67
C ARG A 37 -7.61 -8.06 -8.00
N LYS A 38 -8.42 -7.32 -7.27
CA LYS A 38 -8.01 -6.10 -6.57
C LYS A 38 -8.36 -6.18 -5.10
N VAL A 39 -7.54 -5.57 -4.27
CA VAL A 39 -7.86 -5.32 -2.86
C VAL A 39 -8.08 -3.84 -2.63
N PHE A 40 -8.94 -3.54 -1.67
CA PHE A 40 -9.23 -2.16 -1.29
C PHE A 40 -9.53 -2.07 0.19
N LEU A 41 -9.09 -0.95 0.77
CA LEU A 41 -9.45 -0.57 2.12
C LEU A 41 -10.92 -0.16 2.15
N LYS A 42 -11.73 -0.87 2.93
CA LYS A 42 -13.13 -0.52 3.16
C LYS A 42 -13.28 0.38 4.39
N GLU A 43 -12.52 0.08 5.45
CA GLU A 43 -12.57 0.83 6.70
C GLU A 43 -11.18 0.87 7.36
N SER A 44 -10.71 2.06 7.71
CA SER A 44 -9.47 2.21 8.47
C SER A 44 -9.69 1.84 9.94
N SER A 45 -8.74 1.15 10.57
CA SER A 45 -8.75 0.97 12.02
C SER A 45 -8.57 2.33 12.71
N GLU A 46 -9.25 2.52 13.85
CA GLU A 46 -9.06 3.71 14.70
C GLU A 46 -7.61 3.84 15.22
N ASN A 47 -6.88 2.72 15.32
CA ASN A 47 -5.48 2.71 15.72
C ASN A 47 -4.52 2.73 14.53
N ASP A 48 -5.05 2.91 13.31
CA ASP A 48 -4.24 3.26 12.15
C ASP A 48 -4.09 4.78 12.03
N PHE A 49 -3.07 5.22 11.32
CA PHE A 49 -2.82 6.63 11.11
C PHE A 49 -2.45 6.87 9.66
N TYR A 50 -3.03 7.92 9.10
CA TYR A 50 -2.72 8.37 7.76
C TYR A 50 -1.37 9.06 7.77
N ARG A 51 -0.51 8.68 6.84
CA ARG A 51 0.72 9.38 6.55
C ARG A 51 0.58 10.05 5.20
N GLU A 52 0.44 11.37 5.22
CA GLU A 52 0.49 12.21 4.03
C GLU A 52 1.87 12.10 3.37
N ILE A 53 1.86 11.99 2.04
CA ILE A 53 3.07 12.01 1.22
C ILE A 53 2.76 12.83 -0.03
N ILE A 54 3.24 14.07 -0.07
CA ILE A 54 2.93 14.96 -1.18
C ILE A 54 3.87 14.69 -2.35
N GLY A 55 3.34 14.70 -3.58
CA GLY A 55 4.12 14.41 -4.78
C GLY A 55 5.33 15.34 -4.97
N SER A 56 5.27 16.58 -4.50
CA SER A 56 6.40 17.51 -4.51
C SER A 56 7.56 17.03 -3.62
N GLU A 57 7.29 16.39 -2.47
CA GLU A 57 8.30 15.82 -1.57
C GLU A 57 8.97 14.59 -2.20
N LEU A 58 8.18 13.73 -2.85
CA LEU A 58 8.70 12.58 -3.60
C LEU A 58 9.62 13.03 -4.75
N ASN A 59 9.18 14.04 -5.50
CA ASN A 59 9.99 14.64 -6.55
C ASN A 59 11.28 15.26 -5.98
N GLY A 60 11.20 15.97 -4.85
CA GLY A 60 12.36 16.55 -4.15
C GLY A 60 13.39 15.49 -3.73
N THR A 61 12.91 14.37 -3.19
CA THR A 61 13.75 13.22 -2.83
C THR A 61 14.46 12.64 -4.05
N ARG A 62 13.74 12.45 -5.17
CA ARG A 62 14.32 11.98 -6.43
C ARG A 62 15.43 12.90 -6.94
N TYR A 63 15.18 14.22 -6.97
CA TYR A 63 16.18 15.20 -7.40
C TYR A 63 17.43 15.15 -6.52
N SER A 64 17.24 15.00 -5.20
CA SER A 64 18.34 14.89 -4.25
C SER A 64 19.19 13.63 -4.49
N ILE A 65 18.56 12.48 -4.72
CA ILE A 65 19.26 11.24 -5.07
C ILE A 65 20.05 11.39 -6.37
N ASN A 66 19.43 11.93 -7.44
CA ASN A 66 20.13 12.14 -8.71
C ASN A 66 21.31 13.11 -8.57
N LYS A 67 21.17 14.15 -7.74
CA LYS A 67 22.27 15.07 -7.43
C LYS A 67 23.44 14.32 -6.77
N MET A 68 23.16 13.48 -5.77
CA MET A 68 24.19 12.67 -5.09
C MET A 68 24.90 11.70 -6.05
N ARG A 69 24.17 11.10 -7.00
CA ARG A 69 24.75 10.23 -8.05
C ARG A 69 25.74 10.99 -8.92
N VAL A 70 25.34 12.16 -9.42
CA VAL A 70 26.21 13.01 -10.24
C VAL A 70 27.45 13.46 -9.46
N GLU A 71 27.30 13.82 -8.19
CA GLU A 71 28.43 14.17 -7.32
C GLU A 71 29.41 12.99 -7.12
N ASN A 72 28.91 11.76 -7.16
CA ASN A 72 29.73 10.54 -7.09
C ASN A 72 30.29 10.08 -8.46
N GLY A 73 30.05 10.82 -9.54
CA GLY A 73 30.47 10.44 -10.89
C GLY A 73 29.63 9.33 -11.52
N GLU A 74 28.46 9.04 -10.97
CA GLU A 74 27.49 8.09 -11.51
C GLU A 74 26.48 8.78 -12.43
N GLU A 75 25.95 8.06 -13.42
CA GLU A 75 24.86 8.60 -14.25
C GLU A 75 23.56 8.75 -13.43
N PRO A 76 22.80 9.85 -13.63
CA PRO A 76 21.51 10.02 -12.98
C PRO A 76 20.51 8.99 -13.49
N TYR A 77 19.50 8.66 -12.67
CA TYR A 77 18.36 7.89 -13.15
C TYR A 77 17.56 8.73 -14.16
N THR A 78 17.32 8.17 -15.35
CA THR A 78 16.71 8.85 -16.51
C THR A 78 15.22 8.52 -16.69
N GLU A 79 14.61 7.76 -15.78
CA GLU A 79 13.21 7.37 -15.88
C GLU A 79 12.27 8.58 -15.65
N GLU A 80 12.05 9.39 -16.68
CA GLU A 80 11.15 10.55 -16.70
C GLU A 80 9.67 10.18 -16.50
N LEU A 81 9.32 8.89 -16.62
CA LEU A 81 7.95 8.37 -16.49
C LEU A 81 7.38 8.44 -15.06
N TYR A 82 8.20 8.79 -14.05
CA TYR A 82 7.81 8.74 -12.63
C TYR A 82 7.81 10.11 -11.94
N ILE A 83 7.51 11.19 -12.66
CA ILE A 83 7.25 12.49 -12.01
C ILE A 83 5.86 12.46 -11.38
N CYS A 84 5.80 12.55 -10.05
CA CYS A 84 4.55 12.68 -9.33
C CYS A 84 3.89 14.04 -9.62
N ASN A 85 2.57 14.09 -9.66
CA ASN A 85 1.85 15.38 -9.61
C ASN A 85 2.21 16.05 -8.28
N PRO A 86 2.75 17.27 -8.27
CA PRO A 86 3.31 17.90 -7.08
C PRO A 86 2.28 18.13 -5.96
N ASP A 87 1.01 18.36 -6.31
CA ASP A 87 -0.05 18.70 -5.37
C ASP A 87 -0.90 17.49 -4.96
N LYS A 88 -0.64 16.33 -5.57
CA LYS A 88 -1.37 15.11 -5.24
C LYS A 88 -0.77 14.46 -4.00
N ASP A 89 -1.66 14.02 -3.11
CA ASP A 89 -1.32 13.15 -1.99
C ASP A 89 -1.20 11.70 -2.47
N TYR A 90 -0.05 11.10 -2.19
CA TYR A 90 0.30 9.70 -2.42
C TYR A 90 0.41 8.94 -1.09
N GLY A 91 -0.05 9.56 0.00
CA GLY A 91 -0.09 9.00 1.33
C GLY A 91 -1.10 7.87 1.48
N GLY A 92 -1.03 7.23 2.63
CA GLY A 92 -1.87 6.08 2.95
C GLY A 92 -1.89 5.80 4.45
N TYR A 93 -2.81 4.92 4.85
CA TYR A 93 -2.88 4.40 6.21
C TYR A 93 -1.80 3.35 6.42
N VAL A 94 -0.91 3.56 7.39
CA VAL A 94 0.35 2.81 7.50
C VAL A 94 0.15 1.31 7.69
N TYR A 95 -0.85 0.90 8.47
CA TYR A 95 -1.12 -0.52 8.70
C TYR A 95 -2.01 -1.13 7.62
N ALA A 96 -2.97 -0.37 7.10
CA ALA A 96 -3.78 -0.77 5.95
C ALA A 96 -2.91 -1.04 4.71
N GLU A 97 -1.96 -0.17 4.37
CA GLU A 97 -1.05 -0.37 3.23
C GLU A 97 -0.24 -1.66 3.36
N LYS A 98 0.24 -1.97 4.58
CA LYS A 98 0.93 -3.24 4.85
C LYS A 98 0.01 -4.45 4.73
N ALA A 99 -1.28 -4.29 5.04
CA ALA A 99 -2.28 -5.33 4.92
C ALA A 99 -2.67 -5.58 3.46
N LEU A 100 -2.86 -4.50 2.68
CA LEU A 100 -3.15 -4.52 1.25
C LEU A 100 -2.02 -5.21 0.49
N SER A 101 -0.78 -4.74 0.66
CA SER A 101 0.39 -5.32 -0.02
C SER A 101 0.54 -6.83 0.23
N LYS A 102 0.31 -7.31 1.46
CA LYS A 102 0.32 -8.76 1.75
C LYS A 102 -0.76 -9.53 1.00
N LEU A 103 -1.94 -8.95 0.83
CA LEU A 103 -3.05 -9.58 0.11
C LEU A 103 -2.84 -9.51 -1.41
N GLU A 104 -2.23 -8.44 -1.93
CA GLU A 104 -1.82 -8.33 -3.33
C GLU A 104 -0.78 -9.38 -3.70
N GLU A 105 0.26 -9.55 -2.88
CA GLU A 105 1.25 -10.62 -3.06
C GLU A 105 0.61 -12.01 -3.05
N PHE A 106 -0.35 -12.24 -2.15
CA PHE A 106 -1.12 -13.49 -2.11
C PHE A 106 -1.97 -13.68 -3.37
N LEU A 107 -2.59 -12.62 -3.86
CA LEU A 107 -3.40 -12.58 -5.09
C LEU A 107 -2.58 -12.86 -6.35
N GLU A 108 -1.34 -12.37 -6.41
CA GLU A 108 -0.44 -12.61 -7.55
C GLU A 108 0.07 -14.04 -7.58
N THR A 109 0.33 -14.63 -6.41
CA THR A 109 0.97 -15.94 -6.28
C THR A 109 0.00 -17.12 -6.26
N ASN A 110 -1.25 -16.94 -5.84
CA ASN A 110 -2.23 -18.01 -5.76
C ASN A 110 -3.41 -17.81 -6.72
N ASN A 111 -3.70 -18.83 -7.53
CA ASN A 111 -5.03 -18.99 -8.11
C ASN A 111 -5.91 -19.62 -7.04
N TYR A 112 -7.00 -18.97 -6.61
CA TYR A 112 -7.98 -19.40 -5.59
C TYR A 112 -8.68 -20.76 -5.86
N LYS A 113 -7.94 -21.80 -6.28
CA LYS A 113 -8.46 -23.09 -6.71
C LYS A 113 -8.46 -24.18 -5.64
N ASP A 114 -8.14 -23.86 -4.39
CA ASP A 114 -8.18 -24.81 -3.28
C ASP A 114 -9.35 -24.50 -2.32
#